data_AF-A0A6G3MNJ6-F1
#
_entry.id   AF-A0A6G3MNJ6-F1
#
_cell.length_a   1.000
_cell.length_b   1.000
_cell.length_c   1.000
_cell.angle_alpha   90.00
_cell.angle_beta   90.00
_cell.angle_gamma   90.00
#
_symmetry.space_group_name_H-M   'P 1'
#
loop_
_entity.id
_entity.type
_entity.pdbx_description
1 polymer ?
#
loop_
_entity_poly.entity_id
_entity_poly.type
_entity_poly.pdbx_seq_one_letter_code
_entity_poly.pdbx_strand_id
1 'polypeptide(L)'
;NVYISSIGVEYSHIVDLNQIEWIKKKLEYPGLNVLSREDKLRILNRIIRSTNFEMYLAKKYPSEKRFGLEGCDVMISSLKDIIDDSTKMGVESFIVGMAHRGRLNVL
;
A
#
# COMPACT_ATOMS: atom_id res chain seq x y z
N ASN A 1 -1.06 -17.00 15.87
CA ASN A 1 -1.04 -15.51 15.96
C ASN A 1 -1.47 -14.79 14.67
N VAL A 2 -2.46 -15.29 13.91
CA VAL A 2 -2.92 -14.62 12.67
C VAL A 2 -3.62 -13.29 12.98
N TYR A 3 -4.50 -13.27 13.98
CA TYR A 3 -5.36 -12.12 14.31
C TYR A 3 -4.80 -11.14 15.35
N ILE A 4 -3.58 -11.37 15.85
CA ILE A 4 -2.94 -10.55 16.91
C ILE A 4 -1.53 -10.10 16.50
N SER A 5 -1.34 -9.85 15.21
CA SER A 5 -0.06 -9.41 14.62
C SER A 5 -0.16 -7.94 14.19
N SER A 6 0.74 -7.48 13.32
CA SER A 6 0.74 -6.11 12.78
C SER A 6 -0.45 -5.80 11.86
N ILE A 7 -1.24 -6.81 11.47
CA ILE A 7 -2.43 -6.68 10.63
C ILE A 7 -3.65 -7.06 11.47
N GLY A 8 -4.50 -6.07 11.76
CA GLY A 8 -5.85 -6.29 12.30
C GLY A 8 -6.85 -6.43 11.16
N VAL A 9 -7.77 -7.38 11.25
CA VAL A 9 -8.82 -7.57 10.23
C VAL A 9 -10.18 -7.62 10.90
N GLU A 10 -11.10 -6.81 10.38
CA GLU A 10 -12.49 -6.73 10.83
C GLU A 10 -13.41 -7.19 9.71
N TYR A 11 -14.16 -8.27 9.93
CA TYR A 11 -15.10 -8.83 8.94
C TYR A 11 -16.43 -9.28 9.56
N SER A 12 -16.63 -9.08 10.86
CA SER A 12 -17.85 -9.47 11.58
C SER A 12 -19.11 -8.71 11.14
N HIS A 13 -18.94 -7.56 10.49
CA HIS A 13 -20.03 -6.76 9.93
C HIS A 13 -20.54 -7.28 8.58
N ILE A 14 -19.84 -8.23 7.95
CA ILE A 14 -20.25 -8.84 6.68
C ILE A 14 -21.34 -9.89 6.97
N VAL A 15 -22.42 -9.89 6.18
CA VAL A 15 -23.54 -10.83 6.37
C VAL A 15 -23.33 -12.14 5.60
N ASP A 16 -22.68 -12.09 4.45
CA ASP A 16 -22.47 -13.25 3.59
C ASP A 16 -21.40 -14.20 4.16
N LEU A 17 -21.84 -15.40 4.56
CA LEU A 17 -20.97 -16.43 5.11
C LEU A 17 -19.88 -16.87 4.12
N ASN A 18 -20.15 -16.88 2.81
CA ASN A 18 -19.15 -17.29 1.83
C ASN A 18 -18.00 -16.29 1.77
N GLN A 19 -18.28 -14.99 1.92
CA GLN A 19 -17.27 -13.95 1.96
C GLN A 19 -16.43 -14.07 3.25
N ILE A 20 -17.08 -14.30 4.40
CA ILE A 20 -16.39 -14.52 5.66
C ILE A 20 -15.44 -15.71 5.56
N GLU A 21 -15.91 -16.85 5.07
CA GLU A 21 -15.08 -18.05 4.93
C GLU A 21 -13.95 -17.86 3.92
N TRP A 22 -14.18 -17.12 2.84
CA TRP A 22 -13.13 -16.74 1.89
C TRP A 22 -12.04 -15.90 2.56
N ILE A 23 -12.41 -14.88 3.36
CA ILE A 23 -11.47 -14.03 4.09
C ILE A 23 -10.65 -14.87 5.06
N LYS A 24 -11.29 -15.68 5.90
CA LYS A 24 -10.61 -16.56 6.87
C LYS A 24 -9.61 -17.48 6.19
N LYS A 25 -10.03 -18.16 5.11
CA LYS A 25 -9.16 -19.05 4.34
C LYS A 25 -7.94 -18.34 3.78
N LYS A 26 -8.08 -17.07 3.36
CA LYS A 26 -6.95 -16.26 2.89
C LYS A 26 -6.02 -15.86 4.03
N LEU A 27 -6.55 -15.41 5.16
CA LEU A 27 -5.77 -14.95 6.31
C LEU A 27 -5.02 -16.07 7.02
N GLU A 28 -5.66 -17.22 7.18
CA GLU A 28 -5.13 -18.38 7.89
C GLU A 28 -4.22 -19.24 7.02
N TYR A 29 -4.03 -18.87 5.75
CA TYR A 29 -3.12 -19.55 4.84
C TYR A 29 -1.66 -19.45 5.35
N PRO A 30 -0.97 -20.58 5.55
CA PRO A 30 0.43 -20.58 5.98
C PRO A 30 1.32 -19.82 4.98
N GLY A 31 2.08 -18.85 5.46
CA GLY A 31 3.04 -18.13 4.63
C GLY A 31 2.49 -16.92 3.86
N LEU A 32 1.27 -16.46 4.17
CA LEU A 32 0.66 -15.26 3.57
C LEU A 32 1.61 -14.03 3.57
N ASN A 33 2.45 -13.89 4.60
CA ASN A 33 3.35 -12.74 4.79
C ASN A 33 4.80 -13.02 4.37
N VAL A 34 5.07 -14.11 3.65
CA VAL A 34 6.43 -14.46 3.22
C VAL A 34 6.74 -13.74 1.92
N LEU A 35 7.52 -12.66 2.03
CA LEU A 35 8.05 -11.93 0.88
C LEU A 35 9.42 -12.49 0.47
N SER A 36 9.61 -12.64 -0.84
CA SER A 36 10.92 -12.94 -1.40
C SER A 36 11.93 -11.82 -1.12
N ARG A 37 13.23 -12.11 -1.26
CA ARG A 37 14.27 -11.06 -1.14
C ARG A 37 14.07 -9.96 -2.19
N GLU A 38 13.67 -10.34 -3.40
CA GLU A 38 13.41 -9.43 -4.50
C GLU A 38 12.23 -8.50 -4.21
N ASP A 39 11.14 -9.03 -3.65
CA ASP A 39 9.99 -8.22 -3.23
C ASP A 39 10.36 -7.22 -2.16
N LYS A 40 11.12 -7.65 -1.14
CA LYS A 40 11.59 -6.75 -0.06
C LYS A 40 12.44 -5.61 -0.62
N LEU A 41 13.34 -5.90 -1.56
CA LEU A 41 14.17 -4.88 -2.21
C LEU A 41 13.34 -3.94 -3.09
N ARG A 42 12.36 -4.48 -3.82
CA ARG A 42 11.43 -3.69 -4.65
C ARG A 42 10.61 -2.72 -3.80
N ILE A 43 10.02 -3.21 -2.69
CA ILE A 43 9.28 -2.40 -1.73
C ILE A 43 10.18 -1.31 -1.11
N LEU A 44 11.38 -1.68 -0.65
CA LEU A 44 12.32 -0.74 -0.07
C LEU A 44 12.71 0.38 -1.05
N ASN A 45 12.99 0.05 -2.31
CA ASN A 45 13.32 1.04 -3.33
C ASN A 45 12.16 2.01 -3.60
N ARG A 46 10.91 1.53 -3.57
CA ARG A 46 9.72 2.38 -3.71
C ARG A 46 9.57 3.35 -2.54
N ILE A 47 9.77 2.86 -1.31
CA ILE A 47 9.75 3.69 -0.10
C ILE A 47 10.85 4.75 -0.15
N ILE A 48 12.10 4.36 -0.45
CA ILE A 48 13.23 5.30 -0.55
C ILE A 48 12.94 6.41 -1.57
N ARG A 49 12.37 6.05 -2.73
CA ARG A 49 12.01 7.04 -3.75
C ARG A 49 10.94 8.01 -3.25
N SER A 50 9.88 7.51 -2.59
CA SER A 50 8.84 8.34 -1.98
C SER A 50 9.42 9.32 -0.98
N THR A 51 10.23 8.83 -0.04
CA THR A 51 10.81 9.65 1.03
C THR A 51 11.78 10.69 0.47
N ASN A 52 12.64 10.31 -0.49
CA ASN A 52 13.59 11.25 -1.11
C ASN A 52 12.87 12.36 -1.89
N PHE A 53 11.74 12.06 -2.52
CA PHE A 53 10.94 13.08 -3.20
C PHE A 53 10.38 14.11 -2.21
N GLU A 54 9.84 13.68 -1.08
CA GLU A 54 9.38 14.60 -0.02
C GLU A 54 10.54 15.44 0.54
N MET A 55 11.69 14.81 0.81
CA MET A 55 12.89 15.53 1.27
C MET A 55 13.36 16.58 0.25
N TYR A 56 13.30 16.27 -1.04
CA TYR A 56 13.62 17.21 -2.10
C TYR A 56 12.66 18.40 -2.11
N LEU A 57 11.35 18.15 -2.05
CA LEU A 57 10.35 19.21 -1.99
C LEU A 57 10.52 20.09 -0.75
N ALA A 58 10.79 19.48 0.41
CA ALA A 58 11.05 20.20 1.65
C ALA A 58 12.26 21.13 1.55
N LYS A 59 13.33 20.70 0.87
CA LYS A 59 14.55 21.49 0.69
C LYS A 59 14.37 22.61 -0.34
N LYS A 60 13.71 22.31 -1.47
CA LYS A 60 13.59 23.26 -2.59
C LYS A 60 12.49 24.29 -2.39
N TYR A 61 11.40 23.91 -1.73
CA TYR A 61 10.23 24.75 -1.51
C TYR A 61 9.87 24.82 -0.02
N PRO A 62 10.74 25.39 0.83
CA PRO A 62 10.59 25.31 2.29
C PRO A 62 9.36 26.07 2.82
N SER A 63 8.90 27.09 2.11
CA SER A 63 7.74 27.91 2.49
C SER A 63 6.41 27.40 1.96
N GLU A 64 6.44 26.41 1.07
CA GLU A 64 5.23 25.92 0.38
C GLU A 64 4.55 24.78 1.15
N LYS A 65 3.22 24.83 1.21
CA LYS A 65 2.42 23.75 1.79
C LYS A 65 2.31 22.59 0.79
N ARG A 66 3.03 21.50 1.08
CA ARG A 66 3.09 20.30 0.21
C ARG A 66 2.08 19.20 0.53
N PHE A 67 1.50 19.20 1.74
CA PHE A 67 0.64 18.10 2.22
C PHE A 67 1.32 16.72 2.07
N GLY A 68 2.58 16.65 2.48
CA GLY A 68 3.47 15.51 2.26
C GLY A 68 3.00 14.19 2.86
N LEU A 69 3.65 13.12 2.42
CA LEU A 69 3.38 11.74 2.81
C LEU A 69 4.28 11.23 3.95
N GLU A 70 5.08 12.09 4.60
CA GLU A 70 6.08 11.63 5.57
C GLU A 70 5.42 10.82 6.71
N GLY A 71 5.91 9.59 6.91
CA GLY A 71 5.36 8.64 7.89
C GLY A 71 4.26 7.72 7.34
N CYS A 72 3.84 7.92 6.09
CA CYS A 72 2.90 7.05 5.37
C CYS A 72 3.47 6.59 4.02
N ASP A 73 4.80 6.63 3.84
CA ASP A 73 5.51 6.32 2.60
C ASP A 73 5.18 4.93 2.01
N VAL A 74 4.81 3.97 2.88
CA VAL A 74 4.39 2.62 2.47
C VAL A 74 3.19 2.66 1.51
N MET A 75 2.34 3.68 1.58
CA MET A 75 1.19 3.87 0.69
C MET A 75 1.59 3.84 -0.79
N ILE A 76 2.75 4.42 -1.15
CA ILE A 76 3.22 4.43 -2.54
C ILE A 76 3.60 3.04 -3.00
N SER A 77 4.28 2.27 -2.15
CA SER A 77 4.61 0.88 -2.49
C SER A 77 3.34 0.04 -2.63
N SER A 78 2.42 0.14 -1.68
CA SER A 78 1.16 -0.61 -1.69
C SER A 78 0.30 -0.27 -2.92
N LEU A 79 0.17 1.01 -3.28
CA LEU A 79 -0.56 1.41 -4.49
C LEU A 79 0.07 0.82 -5.75
N LYS A 80 1.40 0.87 -5.85
CA LYS A 80 2.11 0.29 -7.00
C LYS A 80 1.96 -1.24 -7.05
N ASP A 81 1.98 -1.92 -5.92
CA ASP A 81 1.75 -3.38 -5.87
C ASP A 81 0.33 -3.74 -6.33
N ILE A 82 -0.70 -2.98 -5.91
CA ILE A 82 -2.07 -3.16 -6.40
C ILE A 82 -2.14 -2.99 -7.93
N ILE A 83 -1.49 -1.97 -8.48
CA ILE A 83 -1.46 -1.72 -9.93
C ILE A 83 -0.73 -2.86 -10.66
N ASP A 84 0.45 -3.27 -10.17
CA ASP A 84 1.25 -4.34 -10.78
C ASP A 84 0.45 -5.65 -10.85
N ASP A 85 -0.21 -6.03 -9.75
CA ASP A 85 -0.98 -7.28 -9.69
C ASP A 85 -2.27 -7.19 -10.50
N SER A 86 -2.97 -6.06 -10.46
CA SER A 86 -4.15 -5.83 -11.30
C SER A 86 -3.83 -5.89 -12.79
N THR A 87 -2.67 -5.35 -13.19
CA THR A 87 -2.20 -5.40 -14.59
C THR A 87 -1.94 -6.84 -15.03
N LYS A 88 -1.32 -7.67 -14.17
CA LYS A 88 -1.14 -9.11 -14.46
C LYS A 88 -2.48 -9.86 -14.62
N MET A 89 -3.55 -9.36 -13.99
CA MET A 89 -4.91 -9.89 -14.10
C MET A 89 -5.68 -9.34 -15.32
N GLY A 90 -5.05 -8.49 -16.15
CA GLY A 90 -5.64 -7.95 -17.37
C GLY A 90 -6.36 -6.61 -17.21
N VAL A 91 -6.18 -5.91 -16.10
CA VAL A 91 -6.74 -4.55 -15.92
C VAL A 91 -5.96 -3.56 -16.79
N GLU A 92 -6.68 -2.84 -17.66
CA GLU A 92 -6.08 -1.89 -18.62
C GLU A 92 -6.13 -0.43 -18.15
N SER A 93 -7.05 -0.09 -17.24
CA SER A 93 -7.27 1.30 -16.80
C SER A 93 -7.54 1.40 -15.31
N PHE A 94 -7.01 2.46 -14.68
CA PHE A 94 -7.19 2.75 -13.27
C PHE A 94 -7.75 4.16 -13.08
N ILE A 95 -8.78 4.30 -12.25
CA ILE A 95 -9.32 5.59 -11.83
C ILE A 95 -8.96 5.78 -10.36
N VAL A 96 -8.17 6.81 -10.05
CA VAL A 96 -7.69 7.07 -8.69
C VAL A 96 -8.32 8.36 -8.16
N GLY A 97 -9.29 8.21 -7.24
CA GLY A 97 -9.82 9.32 -6.45
C GLY A 97 -8.99 9.52 -5.19
N MET A 98 -8.31 10.66 -5.05
CA MET A 98 -7.50 10.94 -3.86
C MET A 98 -7.56 12.39 -3.40
N ALA A 99 -7.45 12.57 -2.08
CA ALA A 99 -7.31 13.87 -1.42
C ALA A 99 -5.87 14.42 -1.56
N HIS A 100 -5.45 15.33 -0.66
CA HIS A 100 -4.17 16.03 -0.75
C HIS A 100 -2.96 15.25 -0.18
N ARG A 101 -3.16 14.37 0.81
CA ARG A 101 -2.06 13.66 1.50
C ARG A 101 -1.24 12.82 0.53
N GLY A 102 0.02 13.17 0.34
CA GLY A 102 0.94 12.46 -0.55
C GLY A 102 0.56 12.48 -2.02
N ARG A 103 -0.35 13.37 -2.44
CA ARG A 103 -0.82 13.45 -3.84
C ARG A 103 0.30 13.73 -4.82
N LEU A 104 1.22 14.62 -4.44
CA LEU A 104 2.39 14.91 -5.28
C LEU A 104 3.31 13.70 -5.45
N ASN A 105 3.28 12.75 -4.52
CA ASN A 105 4.10 11.54 -4.55
C ASN A 105 3.46 10.42 -5.38
N VAL A 106 2.12 10.41 -5.44
CA VAL A 106 1.35 9.47 -6.26
C VAL A 106 1.42 9.80 -7.75
N LEU A 107 1.47 11.10 -8.10
CA LEU A 107 1.60 11.61 -9.47
C LEU A 107 3.01 11.34 -10.05
#